data_AF-A0A1H6Q3I7-F1
#
_entry.id   AF-A0A1H6Q3I7-F1
#
_cell.length_a   1.000
_cell.length_b   1.000
_cell.length_c   1.000
_cell.angle_alpha   90.00
_cell.angle_beta   90.00
_cell.angle_gamma   90.00
#
_symmetry.space_group_name_H-M   'P 1'
#
loop_
_entity.id
_entity.type
_entity.pdbx_description
1 polymer ?
#
loop_
_entity_poly.entity_id
_entity_poly.type
_entity_poly.pdbx_seq_one_letter_code
_entity_poly.pdbx_strand_id
1 'polypeptide(L)'
;MLSKLLIGLLGPLLKALLGRVLDEFSDWLLDRFKAVLRRRQAENLGQAEARAAQADERARQAGTPGEAHEQEAVARVWREVAEMLRQENEALKAELEDVRRSADRQAQQALAALPLEAGQRPAGGAKAGSEP
;
A
#
# COMPACT_ATOMS: atom_id res chain seq x y z
N MET A 1 -12.92 -23.71 36.24
CA MET A 1 -13.19 -22.28 36.53
C MET A 1 -11.96 -21.40 36.36
N LEU A 2 -10.76 -21.86 36.77
CA LEU A 2 -9.47 -21.18 36.54
C LEU A 2 -9.20 -20.81 35.07
N SER A 3 -9.46 -21.70 34.10
CA SER A 3 -9.23 -21.36 32.67
C SER A 3 -10.12 -20.24 32.15
N LYS A 4 -11.35 -20.09 32.66
CA LYS A 4 -12.28 -19.02 32.29
C LYS A 4 -11.86 -17.67 32.86
N LEU A 5 -11.34 -17.66 34.09
CA LEU A 5 -10.76 -16.48 34.72
C LEU A 5 -9.46 -16.06 34.05
N LEU A 6 -8.61 -17.03 33.67
CA LEU A 6 -7.39 -16.76 32.91
C LEU A 6 -7.70 -16.19 31.52
N ILE A 7 -8.64 -16.76 30.75
CA ILE A 7 -9.05 -16.23 29.44
C ILE A 7 -9.71 -14.85 29.58
N GLY A 8 -10.53 -14.63 30.62
CA GLY A 8 -11.17 -13.33 30.85
C GLY A 8 -10.20 -12.21 31.25
N LEU A 9 -9.07 -12.54 31.88
CA LEU A 9 -8.06 -11.57 32.29
C LEU A 9 -6.96 -11.37 31.22
N LEU A 10 -6.52 -12.47 30.59
CA LEU A 10 -5.46 -12.46 29.57
C LEU A 10 -5.97 -12.23 28.15
N GLY A 11 -7.23 -12.55 27.86
CA GLY A 11 -7.82 -12.42 26.51
C GLY A 11 -7.77 -11.00 25.95
N PRO A 12 -8.20 -9.96 26.70
CA PRO A 12 -8.05 -8.57 26.29
C PRO A 12 -6.59 -8.15 26.11
N LEU A 13 -5.68 -8.65 26.97
CA LEU A 13 -4.25 -8.37 26.90
C LEU A 13 -3.61 -8.98 25.64
N LEU A 14 -3.99 -10.22 25.32
CA LEU A 14 -3.61 -10.92 24.10
C LEU A 14 -4.15 -10.23 22.84
N LYS A 15 -5.41 -9.79 22.83
CA LYS A 15 -5.97 -9.00 21.73
C LYS A 15 -5.18 -7.71 21.49
N ALA A 16 -4.86 -6.98 22.57
CA ALA A 16 -4.11 -5.73 22.47
C ALA A 16 -2.68 -5.96 21.95
N LEU A 17 -2.00 -7.03 22.42
CA LEU A 17 -0.69 -7.42 21.89
C LEU A 17 -0.76 -7.82 20.42
N LEU A 18 -1.76 -8.61 20.03
CA LEU A 18 -1.95 -9.02 18.63
C LEU A 18 -2.18 -7.81 17.73
N GLY A 19 -3.03 -6.87 18.15
CA GLY A 19 -3.28 -5.63 17.42
C GLY A 19 -2.01 -4.81 17.24
N ARG A 20 -1.23 -4.62 18.31
CA ARG A 20 0.04 -3.89 18.25
C ARG A 20 1.05 -4.51 17.29
N VAL A 21 1.19 -5.84 17.32
CA VAL A 21 2.11 -6.56 16.41
C VAL A 21 1.64 -6.45 14.96
N LEU A 22 0.33 -6.55 14.72
CA LEU A 22 -0.25 -6.39 13.38
C LEU A 22 -0.05 -4.96 12.84
N ASP A 23 -0.26 -3.94 13.68
CA ASP A 23 -0.05 -2.54 13.30
C ASP A 23 1.43 -2.30 12.96
N GLU A 24 2.35 -2.72 13.82
CA GLU A 24 3.80 -2.53 13.64
C GLU A 24 4.32 -3.30 12.41
N PHE A 25 3.82 -4.51 12.17
CA PHE A 25 4.14 -5.27 10.95
C PHE A 25 3.59 -4.59 9.70
N SER A 26 2.36 -4.07 9.74
CA SER A 26 1.71 -3.41 8.61
C SER A 26 2.42 -2.12 8.24
N ASP A 27 2.77 -1.30 9.24
CA ASP A 27 3.54 -0.06 9.03
C ASP A 27 4.92 -0.37 8.45
N TRP A 28 5.64 -1.36 9.01
CA TRP A 28 6.93 -1.79 8.47
C TRP A 28 6.84 -2.25 7.02
N LEU A 29 5.82 -3.06 6.69
CA LEU A 29 5.62 -3.60 5.35
C LEU A 29 5.33 -2.47 4.35
N LEU A 30 4.46 -1.54 4.74
CA LEU A 30 4.10 -0.38 3.92
C LEU A 30 5.29 0.54 3.67
N ASP A 31 6.09 0.83 4.70
CA ASP A 31 7.29 1.63 4.54
C ASP A 31 8.31 0.95 3.63
N ARG A 32 8.43 -0.38 3.71
CA ARG A 32 9.28 -1.15 2.80
C ARG A 32 8.78 -1.06 1.35
N PHE A 33 7.48 -1.19 1.12
CA PHE A 33 6.89 -1.02 -0.21
C PHE A 33 7.08 0.40 -0.75
N LYS A 34 6.84 1.43 0.07
CA LYS A 34 7.07 2.83 -0.29
C LYS A 34 8.52 3.09 -0.65
N ALA A 35 9.47 2.51 0.07
CA ALA A 35 10.89 2.67 -0.23
C ALA A 35 11.26 2.06 -1.61
N VAL A 36 10.73 0.87 -1.93
CA VAL A 36 10.95 0.22 -3.23
C VAL A 36 10.31 1.03 -4.36
N LEU A 37 9.07 1.49 -4.16
CA LEU A 37 8.37 2.34 -5.12
C LEU A 37 9.12 3.64 -5.38
N ARG A 38 9.51 4.37 -4.33
CA ARG A 38 10.27 5.63 -4.45
C ARG A 38 11.56 5.44 -5.23
N ARG A 39 12.29 4.34 -4.97
CA ARG A 39 13.54 4.06 -5.69
C ARG A 39 13.28 3.86 -7.19
N ARG A 40 12.33 2.99 -7.56
CA ARG A 40 12.00 2.75 -8.96
C ARG A 40 11.46 3.99 -9.66
N GLN A 41 10.65 4.77 -8.96
CA GLN A 41 10.10 6.02 -9.47
C GLN A 41 11.20 7.06 -9.73
N ALA A 42 12.13 7.23 -8.79
CA ALA A 42 13.27 8.14 -8.97
C ALA A 42 14.17 7.72 -10.14
N GLU A 43 14.41 6.40 -10.29
CA GLU A 43 15.19 5.85 -11.40
C GLU A 43 14.49 6.09 -12.75
N ASN A 44 13.18 5.81 -12.86
CA ASN A 44 12.43 5.95 -14.11
C ASN A 44 12.22 7.42 -14.51
N LEU A 45 11.84 8.27 -13.55
CA LEU A 45 11.65 9.71 -13.78
C LEU A 45 12.98 10.36 -14.18
N GLY A 46 14.04 10.09 -13.43
CA GLY A 46 15.38 10.63 -13.73
C GLY A 46 15.89 10.19 -15.11
N GLN A 47 15.60 8.96 -15.53
CA GLN A 47 15.93 8.50 -16.88
C GLN A 47 15.14 9.24 -17.97
N ALA A 48 13.84 9.47 -17.78
CA ALA A 48 13.02 10.19 -18.74
C ALA A 48 13.48 11.66 -18.87
N GLU A 49 13.73 12.33 -17.74
CA GLU A 49 14.24 13.70 -17.70
C GLU A 49 15.64 13.81 -18.34
N ALA A 50 16.54 12.86 -18.04
CA ALA A 50 17.87 12.83 -18.64
C ALA A 50 17.82 12.63 -20.17
N ARG A 51 16.90 11.79 -20.66
CA ARG A 51 16.71 11.58 -22.11
C ARG A 51 16.12 12.80 -22.80
N ALA A 52 15.20 13.51 -22.15
CA ALA A 52 14.70 14.79 -22.64
C ALA A 52 15.82 15.82 -22.77
N ALA A 53 16.63 15.98 -21.71
CA ALA A 53 17.76 16.92 -21.70
C ALA A 53 18.83 16.56 -22.74
N GLN A 54 19.11 15.27 -22.92
CA GLN A 54 20.05 14.81 -23.94
C GLN A 54 19.55 15.12 -25.36
N ALA A 55 18.26 14.95 -25.62
CA ALA A 55 17.67 15.26 -26.92
C ALA A 55 17.66 16.78 -27.18
N ASP A 56 17.37 17.60 -26.16
CA ASP A 56 17.48 19.07 -26.27
C ASP A 56 18.90 19.52 -26.61
N GLU A 57 19.90 18.90 -25.98
CA GLU A 57 21.30 19.23 -26.25
C GLU A 57 21.72 18.83 -27.68
N ARG A 58 21.26 17.66 -28.15
CA ARG A 58 21.47 17.25 -29.55
C ARG A 58 20.77 18.17 -30.54
N ALA A 59 19.59 18.68 -30.22
CA ALA A 59 18.89 19.64 -31.07
C ALA A 59 19.70 20.93 -31.25
N ARG A 60 20.33 21.42 -30.18
CA ARG A 60 21.19 22.62 -30.20
C ARG A 60 22.48 22.43 -30.99
N GLN A 61 23.02 21.21 -30.97
CA GLN A 61 24.25 20.85 -31.66
C GLN A 61 24.01 20.36 -33.10
N ALA A 62 22.75 20.28 -33.54
CA ALA A 62 22.39 19.77 -34.85
C ALA A 62 22.97 20.65 -35.98
N GLY A 63 23.51 20.00 -37.00
CA GLY A 63 24.10 20.68 -38.16
C GLY A 63 23.04 21.18 -39.15
N THR A 64 21.81 20.68 -39.04
CA THR A 64 20.70 21.04 -39.93
C THR A 64 19.40 21.32 -39.16
N PRO A 65 18.52 22.18 -39.69
CA PRO A 65 17.21 22.44 -39.07
C PRO A 65 16.32 21.19 -38.97
N GLY A 66 16.46 20.23 -39.90
CA GLY A 66 15.69 18.99 -39.89
C GLY A 66 16.07 18.10 -38.69
N GLU A 67 17.37 17.88 -38.49
CA GLU A 67 17.88 17.12 -37.35
C GLU A 67 17.54 17.81 -36.01
N ALA A 68 17.63 19.14 -35.95
CA ALA A 68 17.21 19.88 -34.76
C ALA A 68 15.75 19.61 -34.40
N HIS A 69 14.86 19.65 -35.40
CA HIS A 69 13.44 19.45 -35.20
C HIS A 69 13.09 18.02 -34.76
N GLU A 70 13.78 17.01 -35.32
CA GLU A 70 13.63 15.61 -34.89
C GLU A 70 14.03 15.43 -33.43
N GLN A 71 15.16 16.01 -33.02
CA GLN A 71 15.62 15.92 -31.63
C GLN A 71 14.69 16.67 -30.66
N GLU A 72 14.13 17.82 -31.06
CA GLU A 72 13.09 18.52 -30.29
C GLU A 72 11.81 17.68 -30.13
N ALA A 73 11.42 16.91 -31.16
CA ALA A 73 10.29 16.00 -31.06
C ALA A 73 10.58 14.87 -30.06
N VAL A 74 11.79 14.29 -30.09
CA VAL A 74 12.23 13.29 -29.11
C VAL A 74 12.23 13.87 -27.69
N ALA A 75 12.73 15.10 -27.51
CA ALA A 75 12.72 15.77 -26.21
C ALA A 75 11.28 15.97 -25.69
N ARG A 76 10.34 16.37 -26.56
CA ARG A 76 8.92 16.50 -26.21
C ARG A 76 8.32 15.18 -25.73
N VAL A 77 8.54 14.09 -26.46
CA VAL A 77 8.06 12.75 -26.06
C VAL A 77 8.60 12.35 -24.68
N TRP A 78 9.90 12.57 -24.41
CA TRP A 78 10.46 12.24 -23.10
C TRP A 78 9.93 13.12 -21.96
N ARG A 79 9.58 14.38 -22.23
CA ARG A 79 8.89 15.23 -21.24
C ARG A 79 7.48 14.74 -20.96
N GLU A 80 6.74 14.33 -21.98
CA GLU A 80 5.41 13.73 -21.82
C GLU A 80 5.47 12.42 -21.01
N VAL A 81 6.46 11.57 -21.28
CA VAL A 81 6.70 10.35 -20.49
C VAL A 81 7.03 10.71 -19.03
N ALA A 82 7.87 11.72 -18.77
CA ALA A 82 8.16 12.14 -17.41
C ALA A 82 6.91 12.63 -16.68
N GLU A 83 6.04 13.38 -17.36
CA GLU A 83 4.79 13.87 -16.77
C GLU A 83 3.78 12.74 -16.50
N MET A 84 3.64 11.80 -17.43
CA MET A 84 2.84 10.59 -17.23
C MET A 84 3.34 9.79 -16.01
N LEU A 85 4.66 9.61 -15.89
CA LEU A 85 5.27 8.94 -14.74
C LEU A 85 5.01 9.68 -13.42
N ARG A 86 4.91 11.02 -13.41
CA ARG A 86 4.51 11.78 -12.22
C ARG A 86 3.05 11.53 -11.86
N GLN A 87 2.15 11.55 -12.85
CA GLN A 87 0.73 11.31 -12.63
C GLN A 87 0.47 9.88 -12.13
N GLU A 88 1.08 8.89 -12.76
CA GLU A 88 1.01 7.48 -12.31
C GLU A 88 1.55 7.32 -10.89
N ASN A 89 2.60 8.06 -10.53
CA ASN A 89 3.17 8.02 -9.18
C ASN A 89 2.20 8.54 -8.12
N GLU A 90 1.55 9.68 -8.39
CA GLU A 90 0.51 10.23 -7.50
C GLU A 90 -0.68 9.28 -7.39
N ALA A 91 -1.12 8.66 -8.49
CA ALA A 91 -2.17 7.65 -8.48
C ALA A 91 -1.80 6.43 -7.63
N LEU A 92 -0.60 5.86 -7.83
CA LEU A 92 -0.11 4.70 -7.06
C LEU A 92 0.02 5.00 -5.56
N LYS A 93 0.40 6.23 -5.18
CA LYS A 93 0.41 6.65 -3.77
C LYS A 93 -0.99 6.64 -3.17
N ALA A 94 -1.97 7.18 -3.91
CA ALA A 94 -3.36 7.20 -3.47
C ALA A 94 -3.94 5.79 -3.33
N GLU A 95 -3.69 4.91 -4.30
CA GLU A 95 -4.10 3.50 -4.23
C GLU A 95 -3.46 2.78 -3.03
N LEU A 96 -2.17 3.01 -2.78
CA LEU A 96 -1.48 2.40 -1.63
C LEU A 96 -2.09 2.84 -0.29
N GLU A 97 -2.48 4.11 -0.17
CA GLU A 97 -3.17 4.60 1.02
C GLU A 97 -4.57 3.99 1.18
N ASP A 98 -5.31 3.81 0.08
CA ASP A 98 -6.63 3.19 0.15
C ASP A 98 -6.54 1.72 0.57
N VAL A 99 -5.57 0.99 0.01
CA VAL A 99 -5.26 -0.40 0.40
C VAL A 99 -4.90 -0.46 1.89
N ARG A 100 -4.06 0.46 2.39
CA ARG A 100 -3.76 0.55 3.83
C ARG A 100 -5.02 0.72 4.67
N ARG A 101 -5.86 1.72 4.35
CA ARG A 101 -7.11 1.97 5.10
C ARG A 101 -8.06 0.78 5.04
N SER A 102 -8.11 0.06 3.92
CA SER A 102 -8.89 -1.18 3.80
C SER A 102 -8.35 -2.28 4.70
N ALA A 103 -7.03 -2.51 4.69
CA ALA A 103 -6.36 -3.49 5.52
C ALA A 103 -6.55 -3.20 7.02
N ASP A 104 -6.40 -1.94 7.45
CA ASP A 104 -6.60 -1.52 8.84
C ASP A 104 -8.03 -1.82 9.31
N ARG A 105 -9.03 -1.52 8.47
CA ARG A 105 -10.44 -1.85 8.76
C ARG A 105 -10.67 -3.35 8.88
N GLN A 106 -10.09 -4.15 8.00
CA GLN A 106 -10.20 -5.61 8.05
C GLN A 106 -9.51 -6.18 9.30
N ALA A 107 -8.34 -5.67 9.66
CA ALA A 107 -7.61 -6.07 10.86
C ALA A 107 -8.43 -5.75 12.12
N GLN A 108 -9.01 -4.55 12.21
CA GLN A 108 -9.88 -4.16 13.32
C GLN A 108 -11.12 -5.06 13.42
N GLN A 109 -11.77 -5.37 12.30
CA GLN A 109 -12.91 -6.29 12.26
C GLN A 109 -12.51 -7.70 12.72
N ALA A 110 -11.37 -8.21 12.27
CA ALA A 110 -10.85 -9.51 12.68
C ALA A 110 -10.55 -9.55 14.19
N LEU A 111 -9.89 -8.51 14.72
CA LEU A 111 -9.59 -8.39 16.16
C LEU A 111 -10.86 -8.29 17.01
N ALA A 112 -11.87 -7.55 16.53
CA ALA A 112 -13.17 -7.44 17.19
C ALA A 112 -13.91 -8.79 17.22
N ALA A 113 -13.84 -9.56 16.13
CA ALA A 113 -14.48 -10.87 16.00
C ALA A 113 -13.82 -11.97 16.85
N LEU A 114 -12.59 -11.79 17.35
CA LEU A 114 -11.95 -12.76 18.22
C LEU A 114 -12.74 -12.94 19.53
N PRO A 115 -13.17 -14.16 19.90
CA PRO A 115 -13.96 -14.41 21.11
C PRO A 115 -13.07 -14.50 22.35
N LEU A 116 -12.23 -13.49 22.59
CA LEU A 116 -11.32 -13.42 23.75
C LEU A 116 -11.87 -12.53 24.88
N GLU A 117 -13.16 -12.18 24.82
CA GLU A 117 -13.91 -11.53 25.90
C GLU A 117 -14.57 -12.58 26.80
N ALA A 118 -14.61 -12.34 28.11
CA ALA A 118 -15.27 -13.23 29.06
C ALA A 118 -16.80 -13.28 28.83
N GLY A 119 -17.28 -14.23 28.01
CA GLY A 119 -18.69 -14.66 28.06
C GLY A 119 -19.48 -14.83 26.76
N GLN A 120 -18.92 -14.60 25.57
CA GLN A 120 -19.69 -14.84 24.33
C GLN A 120 -19.71 -16.33 23.95
N ARG A 121 -20.82 -17.01 24.29
CA ARG A 121 -21.23 -18.26 23.65
C ARG A 121 -21.52 -18.00 22.17
N PRO A 122 -21.23 -18.94 21.25
CA PRO A 122 -21.98 -18.99 19.99
C PRO A 122 -23.45 -19.25 20.32
N ALA A 123 -24.32 -18.34 19.92
CA ALA A 123 -25.76 -18.57 19.90
C ALA A 123 -26.09 -19.49 18.72
N GLY A 124 -26.19 -20.79 18.97
CA GLY A 124 -26.82 -21.79 18.08
C GLY A 124 -27.33 -22.92 18.96
N GLY A 125 -28.64 -23.04 19.20
CA GLY A 125 -29.55 -23.90 18.41
C GLY A 125 -29.24 -25.37 18.70
N ALA A 126 -30.02 -26.13 19.47
CA ALA A 126 -31.43 -26.40 19.25
C ALA A 126 -32.16 -26.80 20.55
N LYS A 127 -33.36 -26.22 20.74
CA LYS A 127 -34.48 -26.94 21.37
C LYS A 127 -35.09 -27.83 20.30
N ALA A 128 -35.05 -29.15 20.47
CA ALA A 128 -36.04 -30.09 19.95
C ALA A 128 -35.74 -31.48 20.54
N GLY A 129 -36.72 -32.07 21.21
CA GLY A 129 -36.58 -33.41 21.79
C GLY A 129 -37.55 -33.63 22.93
N SER A 130 -38.84 -33.50 22.63
CA SER A 130 -39.94 -33.96 23.48
C SER A 130 -39.95 -35.49 23.52
N GLU A 131 -40.09 -36.04 24.74
CA GLU A 131 -40.74 -37.33 25.09
C GLU A 131 -40.10 -38.66 24.61
N PRO A 132 -40.41 -39.80 25.26
CA PRO A 132 -41.57 -40.12 26.12
C PRO A 132 -41.30 -40.27 27.63
#